data_AF-A0A855X949-F1
#
_entry.id   AF-A0A855X949-F1
#
_cell.length_a   1.000
_cell.length_b   1.000
_cell.length_c   1.000
_cell.angle_alpha   90.00
_cell.angle_beta   90.00
_cell.angle_gamma   90.00
#
_symmetry.space_group_name_H-M   'P 1'
#
loop_
_entity.id
_entity.type
_entity.pdbx_description
1 polymer ?
#
loop_
_entity_poly.entity_id
_entity_poly.type
_entity_poly.pdbx_seq_one_letter_code
_entity_poly.pdbx_strand_id
1 'polypeptide(L)'
;MDTKLIDDQINQLEAVMDVHEGTPAILVEDALSWLYKVRGQILSNQKYTVQVFPGERGYLNVFQGEDIVLNNIDKDSDFQTHFTQEEIDKLKERKDLAIDWDKAIIEPVREED
;
A
#
# COMPACT_ATOMS: atom_id res chain seq x y z
N MET A 1 3.90 -2.87 -6.46
CA MET A 1 5.37 -2.94 -6.39
C MET A 1 5.79 -3.74 -5.16
N ASP A 2 6.81 -4.59 -5.27
CA ASP A 2 7.29 -5.45 -4.18
C ASP A 2 8.43 -4.76 -3.41
N THR A 3 8.27 -4.53 -2.10
CA THR A 3 9.31 -3.93 -1.23
C THR A 3 10.32 -4.93 -0.71
N LYS A 4 10.12 -6.24 -0.96
CA LYS A 4 10.90 -7.32 -0.35
C LYS A 4 12.41 -7.15 -0.51
N LEU A 5 12.88 -6.75 -1.70
CA LEU A 5 14.31 -6.52 -1.93
C LEU A 5 14.87 -5.41 -1.04
N ILE A 6 14.11 -4.32 -0.85
CA ILE A 6 14.51 -3.19 -0.01
C ILE A 6 14.43 -3.57 1.47
N ASP A 7 13.39 -4.30 1.86
CA ASP A 7 13.24 -4.81 3.22
C ASP A 7 14.40 -5.74 3.60
N ASP A 8 14.80 -6.65 2.69
CA ASP A 8 15.95 -7.53 2.88
C ASP A 8 17.27 -6.73 3.01
N GLN A 9 17.45 -5.65 2.24
CA GLN A 9 18.63 -4.78 2.33
C GLN A 9 18.68 -3.98 3.63
N ILE A 10 17.54 -3.47 4.10
CA ILE A 10 17.43 -2.79 5.40
C ILE A 10 17.83 -3.76 6.51
N ASN A 11 17.23 -4.95 6.55
CA ASN A 11 17.51 -5.97 7.56
C ASN A 11 19.01 -6.36 7.60
N GLN A 12 19.66 -6.47 6.44
CA GLN A 12 21.09 -6.78 6.37
C GLN A 12 21.96 -5.65 6.95
N LEU A 13 21.62 -4.40 6.66
CA LEU A 13 22.39 -3.24 7.12
C LEU A 13 22.20 -2.97 8.62
N GLU A 14 20.98 -3.16 9.13
CA GLU A 14 20.71 -3.10 10.58
C GLU A 14 21.51 -4.16 11.35
N ALA A 15 21.56 -5.40 10.83
CA ALA A 15 22.36 -6.46 11.43
C ALA A 15 23.88 -6.15 11.45
N VAL A 16 24.38 -5.38 10.48
CA VAL A 16 25.78 -4.95 10.45
C VAL A 16 26.04 -3.84 11.49
N MET A 17 25.11 -2.90 11.67
CA MET A 17 25.20 -1.87 12.70
C MET A 17 25.22 -2.46 14.12
N ASP A 18 24.35 -3.42 14.39
CA ASP A 18 24.24 -4.08 15.70
C ASP A 18 25.54 -4.80 16.11
N VAL A 19 26.37 -5.21 15.15
CA VAL A 19 27.59 -6.00 15.40
C VAL A 19 28.86 -5.14 15.46
N HIS A 20 28.86 -3.92 14.90
CA HIS A 20 30.06 -3.06 14.80
C HIS A 20 29.80 -1.63 15.30
N GLU A 21 29.96 -1.39 16.61
CA GLU A 21 29.82 -0.06 17.26
C GLU A 21 30.96 0.96 16.93
N GLY A 22 31.61 0.88 15.77
CA GLY A 22 32.79 1.70 15.46
C GLY A 22 33.02 2.05 13.98
N THR A 23 32.50 3.20 13.56
CA THR A 23 32.95 4.09 12.45
C THR A 23 32.78 3.72 10.96
N PRO A 24 32.22 2.59 10.49
CA PRO A 24 31.43 2.61 9.25
C PRO A 24 29.96 2.96 9.53
N ALA A 25 29.58 3.18 10.79
CA ALA A 25 28.21 3.49 11.21
C ALA A 25 27.60 4.66 10.43
N ILE A 26 28.36 5.73 10.16
CA ILE A 26 27.84 6.92 9.44
C ILE A 26 27.44 6.56 7.99
N LEU A 27 28.24 5.76 7.28
CA LEU A 27 27.90 5.35 5.90
C LEU A 27 26.72 4.37 5.87
N VAL A 28 26.58 3.53 6.90
CA VAL A 28 25.45 2.60 7.02
C VAL A 28 24.17 3.34 7.41
N GLU A 29 24.23 4.32 8.31
CA GLU A 29 23.13 5.20 8.68
C GLU A 29 22.61 5.99 7.48
N ASP A 30 23.50 6.58 6.68
CA ASP A 30 23.13 7.30 5.45
C ASP A 30 22.45 6.36 4.43
N ALA A 31 22.97 5.14 4.27
CA ALA A 31 22.39 4.13 3.40
C ALA A 31 21.00 3.68 3.88
N LEU A 32 20.83 3.42 5.18
CA LEU A 32 19.54 3.08 5.79
C LEU A 32 18.53 4.22 5.64
N SER A 33 18.94 5.45 5.92
CA SER A 33 18.09 6.64 5.75
C SER A 33 17.58 6.77 4.31
N TRP A 34 18.45 6.55 3.33
CA TRP A 34 18.06 6.53 1.93
C TRP A 34 17.11 5.36 1.60
N LEU A 35 17.38 4.14 2.07
CA LEU A 35 16.51 2.98 1.85
C LEU A 35 15.13 3.19 2.46
N TYR A 36 15.04 3.73 3.67
CA TYR A 36 13.78 4.08 4.32
C TYR A 36 13.00 5.12 3.52
N LYS A 37 13.69 6.12 2.96
CA LYS A 37 13.06 7.12 2.09
C LYS A 37 12.51 6.50 0.81
N VAL A 38 13.29 5.65 0.14
CA VAL A 38 12.87 4.96 -1.09
C VAL A 38 11.69 4.01 -0.80
N ARG A 39 11.78 3.24 0.28
CA ARG A 39 10.68 2.38 0.77
C ARG A 39 9.42 3.20 1.01
N GLY A 40 9.54 4.33 1.68
CA GLY A 40 8.42 5.25 1.91
C GLY A 40 7.78 5.76 0.62
N GLN A 41 8.60 6.10 -0.39
CA GLN A 41 8.11 6.54 -1.71
C GLN A 41 7.39 5.42 -2.48
N ILE A 42 7.91 4.19 -2.41
CA ILE A 42 7.26 3.03 -3.03
C ILE A 42 5.90 2.77 -2.36
N LEU A 43 5.86 2.78 -1.03
CA LEU A 43 4.63 2.58 -0.28
C LEU A 43 3.62 3.72 -0.46
N SER A 44 4.08 4.97 -0.62
CA SER A 44 3.19 6.11 -0.88
C SER A 44 2.53 6.05 -2.25
N ASN A 45 3.22 5.46 -3.23
CA ASN A 45 2.68 5.27 -4.58
C ASN A 45 1.92 3.94 -4.74
N GLN A 46 2.04 3.03 -3.79
CA GLN A 46 1.31 1.76 -3.80
C GLN A 46 -0.19 2.04 -3.67
N LYS A 47 -0.94 1.61 -4.69
CA LYS A 47 -2.39 1.63 -4.66
C LYS A 47 -2.96 0.25 -4.38
N TYR A 48 -4.19 0.22 -3.92
CA TYR A 48 -4.87 -0.99 -3.47
C TYR A 48 -6.26 -1.08 -4.09
N THR A 49 -6.70 -2.31 -4.32
CA THR A 49 -8.11 -2.64 -4.49
C THR A 49 -8.73 -2.90 -3.11
N VAL A 50 -10.00 -2.58 -2.96
CA VAL A 50 -10.74 -2.80 -1.71
C VAL A 50 -11.98 -3.61 -2.02
N GLN A 51 -12.04 -4.84 -1.54
CA GLN A 51 -13.21 -5.71 -1.66
C GLN A 51 -13.93 -5.77 -0.31
N VAL A 52 -15.17 -5.31 -0.27
CA VAL A 52 -15.97 -5.21 0.96
C VAL A 52 -17.08 -6.28 1.04
N PHE A 53 -17.37 -6.94 -0.08
CA PHE A 53 -18.23 -8.12 -0.13
C PHE A 53 -17.57 -9.26 -0.91
N PRO A 54 -17.82 -10.51 -0.55
CA PRO A 54 -17.33 -11.64 -1.33
C PRO A 54 -17.98 -11.66 -2.72
N GLY A 55 -17.21 -12.08 -3.72
CA GLY A 55 -17.67 -12.24 -5.10
C GLY A 55 -17.20 -11.12 -6.02
N GLU A 56 -17.38 -11.34 -7.33
CA GLU A 56 -16.77 -10.52 -8.37
C GLU A 56 -17.16 -9.05 -8.29
N ARG A 57 -18.39 -8.72 -7.85
CA ARG A 57 -18.91 -7.33 -7.78
C ARG A 57 -18.75 -6.66 -6.42
N GLY A 58 -17.88 -7.19 -5.57
CA GLY A 58 -17.71 -6.72 -4.20
C GLY A 58 -16.70 -5.58 -4.02
N TYR A 59 -16.15 -5.03 -5.10
CA TYR A 59 -15.06 -4.05 -5.04
C TYR A 59 -15.60 -2.63 -4.95
N LEU A 60 -15.03 -1.87 -4.03
CA LEU A 60 -15.33 -0.47 -3.81
C LEU A 60 -14.77 0.38 -4.95
N ASN A 61 -15.58 1.29 -5.48
CA ASN A 61 -15.21 2.19 -6.55
C ASN A 61 -15.80 3.59 -6.32
N VAL A 62 -15.15 4.62 -6.87
CA VAL A 62 -15.63 6.00 -6.89
C VAL A 62 -16.16 6.31 -8.28
N PHE A 63 -17.45 6.65 -8.36
CA PHE A 63 -18.12 7.09 -9.56
C PHE A 63 -18.35 8.60 -9.53
N GLN A 64 -18.14 9.27 -10.66
CA GLN A 64 -18.32 10.72 -10.83
C GLN A 64 -17.65 11.58 -9.73
N GLY A 65 -16.55 11.09 -9.16
CA GLY A 65 -15.72 11.82 -8.19
C GLY A 65 -16.21 11.78 -6.74
N GLU A 66 -17.44 11.36 -6.46
CA GLU A 66 -18.00 11.43 -5.10
C GLU A 66 -18.83 10.20 -4.69
N ASP A 67 -19.45 9.50 -5.65
CA ASP A 67 -20.35 8.39 -5.36
C ASP A 67 -19.57 7.10 -5.11
N ILE A 68 -19.78 6.47 -3.95
CA ILE A 68 -19.20 5.17 -3.63
C ILE A 68 -20.12 4.07 -4.13
N VAL A 69 -19.61 3.23 -5.04
CA VAL A 69 -20.36 2.12 -5.64
C VAL A 69 -19.58 0.82 -5.52
N LEU A 70 -20.31 -0.30 -5.64
CA LEU A 70 -19.72 -1.63 -5.73
C LEU A 70 -19.73 -2.09 -7.19
N ASN A 71 -18.60 -2.60 -7.66
CA ASN A 71 -18.50 -3.18 -8.99
C ASN A 71 -17.45 -4.29 -9.05
N ASN A 72 -17.25 -4.84 -10.24
CA ASN A 72 -16.21 -5.82 -10.50
C ASN A 72 -14.81 -5.22 -10.64
N ILE A 73 -13.81 -6.11 -10.58
CA ILE A 73 -12.39 -5.81 -10.76
C ILE A 73 -11.96 -5.77 -12.24
N ASP A 74 -12.92 -5.88 -13.16
CA ASP A 74 -12.63 -6.19 -14.55
C ASP A 74 -12.01 -4.98 -15.27
N LYS A 75 -10.86 -5.18 -15.90
CA LYS A 75 -9.99 -4.12 -16.45
C LYS A 75 -10.58 -3.42 -17.67
N ASP A 76 -11.50 -4.09 -18.36
CA ASP A 76 -12.25 -3.53 -19.50
C ASP A 76 -13.41 -2.62 -19.05
N SER A 77 -13.67 -2.55 -17.75
CA SER A 77 -14.58 -1.54 -17.19
C SER A 77 -13.78 -0.29 -16.85
N ASP A 78 -14.20 0.88 -17.34
CA ASP A 78 -13.68 2.21 -16.98
C ASP A 78 -13.94 2.57 -15.50
N PHE A 79 -14.12 1.57 -14.64
CA PHE A 79 -14.81 1.65 -13.36
C PHE A 79 -14.04 1.00 -12.21
N GLN A 80 -12.73 0.77 -12.37
CA GLN A 80 -11.88 0.34 -11.26
C GLN A 80 -11.16 1.52 -10.62
N THR A 81 -11.46 1.79 -9.35
CA THR A 81 -10.74 2.77 -8.54
C THR A 81 -9.64 2.08 -7.75
N HIS A 82 -8.44 2.64 -7.80
CA HIS A 82 -7.32 2.21 -6.97
C HIS A 82 -7.02 3.27 -5.93
N PHE A 83 -7.02 2.87 -4.67
CA PHE A 83 -6.89 3.78 -3.53
C PHE A 83 -5.48 3.71 -2.96
N THR A 84 -4.95 4.86 -2.55
CA THR A 84 -3.80 4.92 -1.63
C THR A 84 -4.23 4.50 -0.22
N GLN A 85 -3.27 4.15 0.64
CA GLN A 85 -3.57 3.83 2.04
C GLN A 85 -4.25 5.02 2.76
N GLU A 86 -3.82 6.25 2.49
CA GLU A 86 -4.40 7.46 3.08
C GLU A 86 -5.87 7.64 2.69
N GLU A 87 -6.24 7.35 1.44
CA GLU A 87 -7.64 7.39 1.00
C GLU A 87 -8.48 6.31 1.68
N ILE A 88 -7.94 5.10 1.86
CA ILE A 88 -8.62 4.03 2.61
C ILE A 88 -8.85 4.43 4.06
N ASP A 89 -7.85 5.05 4.71
CA ASP A 89 -7.97 5.49 6.09
C ASP A 89 -9.04 6.58 6.23
N LYS A 90 -9.11 7.53 5.28
CA LYS A 90 -10.22 8.51 5.18
C LYS A 90 -11.57 7.84 4.96
N LEU A 91 -11.65 6.77 4.17
CA LEU A 91 -12.89 6.00 3.97
C LEU A 91 -13.32 5.28 5.26
N LYS A 92 -12.38 4.80 6.09
CA LYS A 92 -12.69 4.18 7.39
C LYS A 92 -13.30 5.17 8.39
N GLU A 93 -12.97 6.45 8.28
CA GLU A 93 -13.52 7.51 9.13
C GLU A 93 -14.95 7.91 8.73
N ARG A 94 -15.40 7.58 7.51
CA ARG A 94 -16.74 7.89 7.02
C ARG A 94 -17.79 7.05 7.74
N LYS A 95 -18.63 7.73 8.54
CA LYS A 95 -19.73 7.11 9.30
C LYS A 95 -20.95 6.77 8.45
N ASP A 96 -21.03 7.31 7.24
CA ASP A 96 -22.11 7.07 6.29
C ASP A 96 -21.90 5.81 5.44
N LEU A 97 -20.72 5.20 5.51
CA LEU A 97 -20.41 3.93 4.85
C LEU A 97 -20.56 2.76 5.83
N ALA A 98 -21.56 1.91 5.60
CA ALA A 98 -21.79 0.69 6.39
C ALA A 98 -20.88 -0.46 5.91
N ILE A 99 -19.56 -0.27 6.04
CA ILE A 99 -18.54 -1.25 5.65
C ILE A 99 -17.97 -1.94 6.89
N ASP A 100 -17.93 -3.27 6.87
CA ASP A 100 -17.24 -4.08 7.88
C ASP A 100 -15.75 -4.17 7.50
N TRP A 101 -14.96 -3.20 7.96
CA TRP A 101 -13.54 -3.08 7.63
C TRP A 101 -12.68 -4.23 8.15
N ASP A 102 -13.13 -4.96 9.18
CA ASP A 102 -12.44 -6.15 9.69
C ASP A 102 -12.56 -7.34 8.71
N LYS A 103 -13.56 -7.31 7.83
CA LYS A 103 -13.78 -8.32 6.78
C LYS A 103 -13.39 -7.85 5.38
N ALA A 104 -13.02 -6.57 5.23
CA ALA A 104 -12.60 -6.04 3.95
C ALA A 104 -11.25 -6.65 3.54
N ILE A 105 -11.15 -7.05 2.27
CA ILE A 105 -9.92 -7.54 1.67
C ILE A 105 -9.27 -6.38 0.93
N ILE A 106 -8.04 -6.04 1.31
CA ILE A 106 -7.25 -4.94 0.71
C ILE A 106 -6.02 -5.57 0.07
N GLU A 107 -5.92 -5.46 -1.25
CA GLU A 107 -4.83 -6.07 -2.02
C GLU A 107 -4.05 -5.03 -2.81
N PRO A 108 -2.72 -5.12 -2.86
CA PRO A 108 -1.91 -4.20 -3.63
C PRO A 108 -2.16 -4.41 -5.13
N VAL A 109 -2.40 -3.31 -5.85
CA VAL A 109 -2.39 -3.30 -7.30
C VAL A 109 -0.97 -3.61 -7.76
N ARG A 110 -0.82 -4.69 -8.53
CA ARG A 110 0.41 -4.97 -9.26
C ARG A 110 0.34 -4.15 -10.54
N GLU A 111 1.31 -3.26 -10.74
CA GLU A 111 1.50 -2.70 -12.07
C GLU A 111 1.76 -3.88 -13.01
N GLU A 112 1.00 -3.96 -14.10
CA GLU A 112 1.39 -4.83 -15.20
C GLU A 112 2.61 -4.20 -15.86
N ASP A 113 3.65 -5.02 -16.04
CA ASP A 113 4.90 -4.66 -16.72
C ASP A 113 4.68 -4.09 -18.12
#